data_AF-A0A4R2S1U0-F1
#
_entry.id   AF-A0A4R2S1U0-F1
#
_cell.length_a   1.000
_cell.length_b   1.000
_cell.length_c   1.000
_cell.angle_alpha   90.00
_cell.angle_beta   90.00
_cell.angle_gamma   90.00
#
_symmetry.space_group_name_H-M   'P 1'
#
loop_
_entity.id
_entity.type
_entity.pdbx_description
1 polymer ?
#
loop_
_entity_poly.entity_id
_entity_poly.type
_entity_poly.pdbx_seq_one_letter_code
_entity_poly.pdbx_strand_id
1 'polypeptide(L)'
;MAVRKTSEEWSRIEHEYLSGDDSIREIADRHEISEAAIRKRAKLKGWERPVRTRQPVRTLLPAPRIVVADPVEARVPMDAGTIAENARQLVGRMLDELDAVTSFQGELEEAIEILTANDENDSRRDAMMKAVSLPARSQIVKNLAASLKVINETAAPTKGK
;
A
#
# COMPACT_ATOMS: atom_id res chain seq x y z
N MET A 1 -45.85 9.71 16.46
CA MET A 1 -47.24 9.34 16.11
C MET A 1 -47.17 8.35 14.95
N ALA A 2 -47.81 7.18 15.03
CA ALA A 2 -47.76 6.20 13.94
C ALA A 2 -48.67 6.64 12.79
N VAL A 3 -48.08 7.13 11.71
CA VAL A 3 -48.80 7.51 10.48
C VAL A 3 -49.44 6.25 9.90
N ARG A 4 -50.76 6.24 9.75
CA ARG A 4 -51.48 5.14 9.09
C ARG A 4 -51.24 5.26 7.59
N LYS A 5 -50.55 4.27 7.04
CA LYS A 5 -50.21 4.23 5.62
C LYS A 5 -51.39 3.76 4.78
N THR A 6 -51.54 4.38 3.62
CA THR A 6 -52.55 4.08 2.62
C THR A 6 -52.33 2.70 2.02
N SER A 7 -53.37 2.14 1.39
CA SER A 7 -53.26 0.82 0.74
C SER A 7 -52.21 0.80 -0.37
N GLU A 8 -52.00 1.92 -1.06
CA GLU A 8 -51.02 2.07 -2.14
C GLU A 8 -49.58 2.03 -1.62
N GLU A 9 -49.30 2.68 -0.49
CA GLU A 9 -47.98 2.62 0.17
C GLU A 9 -47.65 1.20 0.62
N TRP A 10 -48.65 0.46 1.13
CA TRP A 10 -48.46 -0.94 1.50
C TRP A 10 -48.14 -1.84 0.30
N SER A 11 -48.73 -1.58 -0.87
CA SER A 11 -48.41 -2.32 -2.11
C SER A 11 -46.98 -2.02 -2.60
N ARG A 12 -46.46 -0.81 -2.39
CA ARG A 12 -45.05 -0.49 -2.70
C ARG A 12 -44.10 -1.20 -1.75
N ILE A 13 -44.40 -1.18 -0.45
CA ILE A 13 -43.63 -1.91 0.56
C ILE A 13 -43.64 -3.42 0.29
N GLU A 14 -44.78 -3.98 -0.14
CA GLU A 14 -44.90 -5.38 -0.55
C GLU A 14 -43.95 -5.71 -1.70
N HIS A 15 -43.94 -4.90 -2.76
CA HIS A 15 -43.05 -5.09 -3.90
C HIS A 15 -41.56 -4.99 -3.51
N GLU A 16 -41.18 -3.97 -2.73
CA GLU A 16 -39.81 -3.80 -2.23
C GLU A 16 -39.39 -4.97 -1.31
N TYR A 17 -40.28 -5.43 -0.44
CA TYR A 17 -40.03 -6.55 0.47
C TYR A 17 -39.82 -7.87 -0.29
N LEU A 18 -40.62 -8.13 -1.33
CA LEU A 18 -40.53 -9.32 -2.17
C LEU A 18 -39.32 -9.29 -3.12
N SER A 19 -38.94 -8.10 -3.60
CA SER A 19 -37.73 -7.92 -4.44
C SER A 19 -36.45 -8.36 -3.71
N GLY A 20 -36.39 -8.14 -2.39
CA GLY A 20 -35.28 -8.57 -1.56
C GLY A 20 -33.99 -7.78 -1.75
N ASP A 21 -33.98 -6.74 -2.58
CA ASP A 21 -32.81 -5.90 -2.89
C ASP A 21 -32.41 -5.00 -1.72
N ASP A 22 -33.39 -4.36 -1.07
CA ASP A 22 -33.21 -3.43 0.05
C ASP A 22 -33.45 -4.11 1.40
N SER A 23 -32.65 -3.79 2.42
CA SER A 23 -32.85 -4.33 3.77
C SER A 23 -34.20 -3.87 4.36
N ILE A 24 -34.77 -4.66 5.27
CA ILE A 24 -36.06 -4.30 5.91
C ILE A 24 -35.96 -2.95 6.63
N ARG A 25 -34.77 -2.60 7.14
CA ARG A 25 -34.48 -1.30 7.76
C ARG A 25 -34.50 -0.16 6.76
N GLU A 26 -33.86 -0.30 5.61
CA GLU A 26 -33.87 0.73 4.56
C GLU A 26 -35.28 1.00 4.03
N ILE A 27 -36.08 -0.06 3.84
CA ILE A 27 -37.50 0.07 3.45
C ILE A 27 -38.29 0.78 4.57
N ALA A 28 -38.06 0.42 5.83
CA ALA A 28 -38.68 1.04 6.99
C ALA A 28 -38.37 2.55 7.09
N ASP A 29 -37.10 2.92 6.91
CA ASP A 29 -36.65 4.32 6.96
C ASP A 29 -37.22 5.13 5.79
N ARG A 30 -37.19 4.59 4.57
CA ARG A 30 -37.74 5.24 3.36
C ARG A 30 -39.23 5.53 3.46
N HIS A 31 -39.98 4.60 4.05
CA HIS A 31 -41.43 4.72 4.19
C HIS A 31 -41.84 5.32 5.54
N GLU A 32 -40.89 5.70 6.41
CA GLU A 32 -41.12 6.25 7.76
C GLU A 32 -41.99 5.36 8.66
N ILE A 33 -41.76 4.05 8.61
CA ILE A 33 -42.50 3.04 9.37
C ILE A 33 -41.52 2.22 10.21
N SER A 34 -41.99 1.63 11.31
CA SER A 34 -41.13 0.70 12.04
C SER A 34 -40.92 -0.61 11.25
N GLU A 35 -39.68 -1.11 11.24
CA GLU A 35 -39.34 -2.44 10.72
C GLU A 35 -40.26 -3.54 11.27
N ALA A 36 -40.66 -3.43 12.54
CA ALA A 36 -41.59 -4.36 13.18
C ALA A 36 -42.98 -4.39 12.53
N ALA A 37 -43.48 -3.27 12.01
CA ALA A 37 -44.77 -3.22 11.32
C ALA A 37 -44.72 -3.92 9.96
N ILE A 38 -43.61 -3.77 9.22
CA ILE A 38 -43.38 -4.48 7.94
C ILE A 38 -43.33 -5.99 8.19
N ARG A 39 -42.56 -6.45 9.20
CA ARG A 39 -42.48 -7.88 9.56
C ARG A 39 -43.83 -8.46 9.99
N LYS A 40 -44.62 -7.73 10.77
CA LYS A 40 -45.97 -8.15 11.18
C LYS A 40 -46.90 -8.30 9.98
N ARG A 41 -46.85 -7.35 9.04
CA ARG A 41 -47.65 -7.36 7.81
C ARG A 41 -47.24 -8.52 6.90
N ALA A 42 -45.94 -8.73 6.71
CA ALA A 42 -45.38 -9.84 5.94
C ALA A 42 -45.85 -11.20 6.49
N LYS A 43 -45.82 -11.40 7.81
CA LYS A 43 -46.30 -12.63 8.45
C LYS A 43 -47.81 -12.84 8.28
N LEU A 44 -48.61 -11.77 8.33
CA LEU A 44 -50.06 -11.82 8.13
C LEU A 44 -50.46 -12.14 6.69
N LYS A 45 -49.69 -11.66 5.71
CA LYS A 45 -49.95 -11.84 4.28
C LYS A 45 -49.15 -12.97 3.62
N GLY A 46 -48.25 -13.62 4.35
CA GLY A 46 -47.41 -14.70 3.83
C GLY A 46 -46.35 -14.23 2.83
N TRP A 47 -45.77 -13.04 3.04
CA TRP A 47 -44.70 -12.57 2.17
C TRP A 47 -43.41 -13.33 2.45
N GLU A 48 -42.89 -14.01 1.43
CA GLU A 48 -41.61 -14.70 1.49
C GLU A 48 -40.53 -13.86 0.81
N ARG A 49 -39.51 -13.49 1.58
CA ARG A 49 -38.38 -12.72 1.05
C ARG A 49 -37.25 -13.66 0.66
N PRO A 50 -36.70 -13.58 -0.57
CA PRO A 50 -35.53 -14.36 -0.94
C PRO A 50 -34.32 -13.97 -0.07
N VAL A 51 -33.57 -14.96 0.41
CA VAL A 51 -32.31 -14.72 1.14
C VAL A 51 -31.35 -14.07 0.17
N ARG A 52 -30.90 -12.85 0.50
CA ARG A 52 -29.95 -12.08 -0.30
C ARG A 52 -28.64 -12.87 -0.39
N THR A 53 -28.45 -13.63 -1.45
CA THR A 53 -27.14 -14.09 -1.87
C THR A 53 -26.37 -12.85 -2.26
N ARG A 54 -25.59 -12.29 -1.32
CA ARG A 54 -24.60 -11.27 -1.65
C ARG A 54 -23.76 -11.86 -2.78
N GLN A 55 -23.94 -11.36 -4.00
CA GLN A 55 -22.90 -11.53 -5.00
C GLN A 55 -21.64 -10.98 -4.33
N PRO A 56 -20.55 -11.76 -4.23
CA PRO A 56 -19.30 -11.22 -3.76
C PRO A 56 -19.04 -10.02 -4.66
N VAL A 57 -19.06 -8.82 -4.07
CA VAL A 57 -18.64 -7.62 -4.77
C VAL A 57 -17.24 -7.97 -5.22
N ARG A 58 -17.07 -8.16 -6.53
CA ARG A 58 -15.77 -8.30 -7.13
C ARG A 58 -15.11 -6.97 -6.81
N THR A 59 -14.34 -6.93 -5.73
CA THR A 59 -13.28 -5.95 -5.60
C THR A 59 -12.41 -6.24 -6.81
N LEU A 60 -12.71 -5.55 -7.90
CA LEU A 60 -11.80 -5.42 -9.01
C LEU A 60 -10.64 -4.58 -8.46
N LEU A 61 -9.83 -5.15 -7.55
CA LEU A 61 -8.42 -5.00 -7.77
C LEU A 61 -8.23 -5.49 -9.20
N PRO A 62 -7.66 -4.67 -10.10
CA PRO A 62 -7.16 -5.19 -11.36
C PRO A 62 -6.44 -6.48 -11.02
N ALA A 63 -6.78 -7.58 -11.71
CA ALA A 63 -5.99 -8.80 -11.58
C ALA A 63 -4.52 -8.36 -11.66
N PRO A 64 -3.63 -8.84 -10.75
CA PRO A 64 -2.24 -8.42 -10.77
C PRO A 64 -1.80 -8.53 -12.21
N ARG A 65 -1.38 -7.41 -12.80
CA ARG A 65 -0.84 -7.43 -14.16
C ARG A 65 0.26 -8.46 -14.07
N ILE A 66 0.04 -9.64 -14.66
CA ILE A 66 1.14 -10.53 -14.95
C ILE A 66 1.91 -9.70 -15.94
N VAL A 67 2.92 -9.00 -15.45
CA VAL A 67 3.96 -8.46 -16.30
C VAL A 67 4.52 -9.74 -16.88
N VAL A 68 4.07 -10.10 -18.08
CA VAL A 68 4.83 -11.03 -18.90
C VAL A 68 6.12 -10.28 -19.06
N ALA A 69 7.11 -10.65 -18.23
CA ALA A 69 8.43 -10.06 -18.34
C ALA A 69 8.79 -10.21 -19.81
N ASP A 70 9.09 -9.10 -20.48
CA ASP A 70 9.67 -9.16 -21.80
C ASP A 70 10.76 -10.22 -21.77
N PRO A 71 10.91 -11.04 -22.83
CA PRO A 71 11.91 -12.09 -22.85
C PRO A 71 13.21 -11.45 -22.40
N VAL A 72 13.72 -11.88 -21.25
CA VAL A 72 14.86 -11.24 -20.61
C VAL A 72 15.98 -11.35 -21.64
N GLU A 73 16.29 -10.24 -22.32
CA GLU A 73 17.39 -10.23 -23.26
C GLU A 73 18.59 -10.79 -22.48
N ALA A 74 19.19 -11.86 -23.00
CA ALA A 74 20.26 -12.55 -22.32
C ALA A 74 21.35 -11.51 -22.04
N ARG A 75 21.42 -11.09 -20.78
CA ARG A 75 22.29 -10.01 -20.35
C ARG A 75 23.70 -10.44 -20.73
N VAL A 76 24.34 -9.68 -21.62
CA VAL A 76 25.66 -10.03 -22.16
C VAL A 76 26.57 -10.36 -20.97
N PRO A 77 27.20 -11.55 -20.94
CA PRO A 77 28.09 -11.91 -19.85
C PRO A 77 29.18 -10.84 -19.72
N MET A 78 29.12 -10.05 -18.65
CA MET A 78 30.18 -9.08 -18.36
C MET A 78 31.36 -9.84 -17.78
N ASP A 79 32.56 -9.56 -18.27
CA ASP A 79 33.77 -10.08 -17.65
C ASP A 79 33.98 -9.49 -16.24
N ALA A 80 34.78 -10.19 -15.44
CA ALA A 80 35.05 -9.79 -14.06
C ALA A 80 35.71 -8.40 -13.95
N GLY A 81 36.49 -7.98 -14.96
CA GLY A 81 37.13 -6.68 -15.00
C GLY A 81 36.14 -5.53 -15.17
N THR A 82 35.18 -5.70 -16.08
CA THR A 82 34.07 -4.77 -16.33
C THR A 82 33.16 -4.67 -15.11
N ILE A 83 32.88 -5.79 -14.45
CA ILE A 83 32.11 -5.80 -13.18
C ILE A 83 32.84 -5.01 -12.10
N ALA A 84 34.16 -5.24 -11.94
CA ALA A 84 34.97 -4.54 -10.95
C ALA A 84 35.04 -3.02 -11.23
N GLU A 85 35.15 -2.61 -12.48
CA GLU A 85 35.15 -1.20 -12.87
C GLU A 85 33.81 -0.52 -12.58
N ASN A 86 32.70 -1.14 -12.99
CA ASN A 86 31.35 -0.65 -12.68
C ASN A 86 31.13 -0.53 -11.17
N ALA A 87 31.64 -1.48 -10.39
CA ALA A 87 31.53 -1.46 -8.94
C ALA A 87 32.36 -0.32 -8.32
N ARG A 88 33.58 -0.05 -8.80
CA ARG A 88 34.39 1.10 -8.37
C ARG A 88 33.68 2.44 -8.64
N GLN A 89 33.11 2.59 -9.84
CA GLN A 89 32.36 3.80 -10.22
C GLN A 89 31.10 3.98 -9.37
N LEU A 90 30.40 2.90 -9.04
CA LEU A 90 29.25 2.96 -8.14
C LEU A 90 29.67 3.40 -6.73
N VAL A 91 30.74 2.83 -6.18
CA VAL A 91 31.23 3.25 -4.86
C VAL A 91 31.63 4.72 -4.86
N GLY A 92 32.28 5.23 -5.92
CA GLY A 92 32.60 6.65 -6.05
C GLY A 92 31.36 7.55 -5.90
N ARG A 93 30.29 7.26 -6.66
CA ARG A 93 29.03 8.01 -6.56
C ARG A 93 28.38 7.91 -5.18
N MET A 94 28.47 6.75 -4.53
CA MET A 94 27.95 6.58 -3.17
C MET A 94 28.77 7.36 -2.13
N LEU A 95 30.08 7.53 -2.34
CA LEU A 95 30.91 8.38 -1.50
C LEU A 95 30.55 9.86 -1.68
N ASP A 96 30.30 10.30 -2.92
CA ASP A 96 29.84 11.67 -3.21
C ASP A 96 28.48 11.96 -2.53
N GLU A 97 27.56 11.00 -2.56
CA GLU A 97 26.28 11.11 -1.86
C GLU A 97 26.47 11.21 -0.34
N LEU A 98 27.34 10.39 0.25
CA LEU A 98 27.64 10.45 1.69
C LEU A 98 28.32 11.74 2.11
N ASP A 99 29.15 12.32 1.23
CA ASP A 99 29.75 13.64 1.43
C ASP A 99 28.67 14.73 1.46
N ALA A 100 27.73 14.68 0.51
CA ALA A 100 26.58 15.59 0.50
C ALA A 100 25.72 15.45 1.75
N VAL A 101 25.32 14.22 2.15
CA VAL A 101 24.52 14.00 3.37
C VAL A 101 25.27 14.49 4.60
N THR A 102 26.59 14.31 4.66
CA THR A 102 27.41 14.79 5.78
C THR A 102 27.52 16.31 5.81
N SER A 103 27.62 16.95 4.64
CA SER A 103 27.73 18.41 4.50
C SER A 103 26.42 19.13 4.81
N PHE A 104 25.30 18.56 4.41
CA PHE A 104 23.95 19.14 4.58
C PHE A 104 23.17 18.51 5.73
N GLN A 105 23.86 17.89 6.70
CA GLN A 105 23.22 17.15 7.79
C GLN A 105 22.19 17.98 8.55
N GLY A 106 22.52 19.21 8.92
CA GLY A 106 21.62 20.08 9.67
C GLY A 106 20.37 20.46 8.87
N GLU A 107 20.53 20.78 7.58
CA GLU A 107 19.42 21.10 6.69
C GLU A 107 18.49 19.89 6.47
N LEU A 108 19.07 18.69 6.39
CA LEU A 108 18.30 17.45 6.30
C LEU A 108 17.51 17.19 7.59
N GLU A 109 18.12 17.37 8.76
CA GLU A 109 17.43 17.22 10.05
C GLU A 109 16.29 18.23 10.20
N GLU A 110 16.54 19.50 9.88
CA GLU A 110 15.51 20.56 9.90
C GLU A 110 14.36 20.26 8.92
N ALA A 111 14.67 19.82 7.70
CA ALA A 111 13.65 19.45 6.73
C ALA A 111 12.80 18.25 7.21
N ILE A 112 13.43 17.25 7.84
CA ILE A 112 12.72 16.11 8.43
C ILE A 112 11.78 16.59 9.52
N GLU A 113 12.23 17.46 10.43
CA GLU A 113 11.39 18.01 11.49
C GLU A 113 10.18 18.76 10.93
N ILE A 114 10.39 19.68 9.99
CA ILE A 114 9.32 20.48 9.38
C ILE A 114 8.29 19.58 8.68
N LEU A 115 8.75 18.64 7.86
CA LEU A 115 7.87 17.77 7.06
C LEU A 115 7.15 16.70 7.89
N THR A 116 7.61 16.42 9.11
CA THR A 116 7.00 15.44 10.02
C THR A 116 6.33 16.08 11.22
N ALA A 117 6.25 17.41 11.29
CA ALA A 117 5.71 18.13 12.45
C ALA A 117 4.24 17.79 12.78
N ASN A 118 3.44 17.47 11.75
CA ASN A 118 2.01 17.18 11.86
C ASN A 118 1.66 15.69 11.80
N ASP A 119 2.65 14.80 11.94
CA ASP A 119 2.38 13.36 11.93
C ASP A 119 1.65 12.92 13.19
N GLU A 120 0.78 11.91 13.05
CA GLU A 120 0.06 11.33 14.20
C GLU A 120 1.01 10.69 15.23
N ASN A 121 2.19 10.26 14.79
CA ASN A 121 3.23 9.70 15.65
C ASN A 121 4.63 9.91 15.04
N ASP A 122 5.65 9.70 15.86
CA ASP A 122 7.04 10.01 15.52
C ASP A 122 7.72 8.94 14.65
N SER A 123 7.06 7.83 14.31
CA SER A 123 7.70 6.69 13.63
C SER A 123 8.34 7.08 12.30
N ARG A 124 7.70 7.96 11.52
CA ARG A 124 8.25 8.43 10.24
C ARG A 124 9.47 9.32 10.47
N ARG A 125 9.40 10.25 11.43
CA ARG A 125 10.51 11.13 11.82
C ARG A 125 11.71 10.32 12.28
N ASP A 126 11.50 9.37 13.19
CA ASP A 126 12.57 8.52 13.74
C ASP A 126 13.27 7.71 12.65
N ALA A 127 12.50 7.15 11.70
CA ALA A 127 13.07 6.40 10.58
C ALA A 127 13.94 7.30 9.68
N MET A 128 13.49 8.53 9.39
CA MET A 128 14.23 9.49 8.58
C MET A 128 15.49 9.99 9.31
N MET A 129 15.37 10.40 10.58
CA MET A 129 16.50 10.83 11.42
C MET A 129 17.55 9.74 11.54
N LYS A 130 17.12 8.48 11.74
CA LYS A 130 18.02 7.32 11.77
C LYS A 130 18.78 7.14 10.46
N ALA A 131 18.12 7.32 9.31
CA ALA A 131 18.74 7.16 8.00
C ALA A 131 19.85 8.20 7.75
N VAL A 132 19.64 9.44 8.18
CA VAL A 132 20.65 10.50 8.05
C VAL A 132 21.66 10.50 9.18
N SER A 133 21.50 9.70 10.24
CA SER A 133 22.35 9.77 11.43
C SER A 133 23.84 9.44 11.21
N LEU A 134 24.71 9.98 12.06
CA LEU A 134 26.16 9.69 12.01
C LEU A 134 26.48 8.19 12.11
N PRO A 135 25.85 7.38 12.99
CA PRO A 135 26.05 5.94 13.00
C PRO A 135 25.69 5.26 11.68
N ALA A 136 24.61 5.70 11.01
CA ALA A 136 24.24 5.16 9.70
C ALA A 136 25.29 5.51 8.64
N ARG A 137 25.67 6.78 8.53
CA ARG A 137 26.68 7.24 7.53
C ARG A 137 28.03 6.56 7.73
N SER A 138 28.52 6.50 8.97
CA SER A 138 29.82 5.86 9.28
C SER A 138 29.83 4.36 8.96
N GLN A 139 28.72 3.65 9.21
CA GLN A 139 28.59 2.24 8.86
C GLN A 139 28.58 2.03 7.34
N ILE A 140 27.93 2.92 6.57
CA ILE A 140 27.94 2.85 5.11
C ILE A 140 29.37 3.06 4.58
N VAL A 141 30.10 4.08 5.06
CA VAL A 141 31.50 4.31 4.67
C VAL A 141 32.37 3.08 4.94
N LYS A 142 32.25 2.47 6.12
CA LYS A 142 32.98 1.25 6.47
C LYS A 142 32.67 0.10 5.49
N ASN A 143 31.39 -0.08 5.14
CA ASN A 143 30.96 -1.12 4.20
C ASN A 143 31.48 -0.86 2.78
N LEU A 144 31.48 0.40 2.32
CA LEU A 144 32.05 0.79 1.03
C LEU A 144 33.56 0.54 0.97
N ALA A 145 34.30 0.89 2.03
CA ALA A 145 35.73 0.62 2.13
C ALA A 145 36.04 -0.89 2.08
N ALA A 146 35.27 -1.70 2.79
CA ALA A 146 35.38 -3.16 2.74
C ALA A 146 35.07 -3.71 1.34
N SER A 147 34.02 -3.19 0.68
CA SER A 147 33.64 -3.60 -0.67
C SER A 147 34.74 -3.26 -1.69
N LEU A 148 35.30 -2.05 -1.63
CA LEU A 148 36.42 -1.64 -2.49
C LEU A 148 37.65 -2.53 -2.32
N LYS A 149 37.98 -2.91 -1.08
CA LYS A 149 39.08 -3.84 -0.81
C LYS A 149 38.87 -5.17 -1.54
N VAL A 150 37.69 -5.77 -1.42
CA VAL A 150 37.35 -7.04 -2.08
C VAL A 150 37.39 -6.90 -3.60
N ILE A 151 36.85 -5.80 -4.15
CA ILE A 151 36.87 -5.53 -5.61
C ILE A 151 38.32 -5.43 -6.12
N ASN A 152 39.20 -4.75 -5.39
CA ASN A 152 40.60 -4.58 -5.79
C ASN A 152 41.40 -5.89 -5.68
N GLU A 153 41.13 -6.73 -4.67
CA GLU A 153 41.77 -8.04 -4.50
C GLU A 153 41.33 -9.04 -5.58
N THR A 154 40.05 -9.02 -5.96
CA THR A 154 39.48 -9.94 -6.96
C THR A 154 39.77 -9.55 -8.41
N ALA A 155 40.03 -8.26 -8.67
CA ALA A 155 40.38 -7.75 -9.99
C ALA A 155 41.89 -7.75 -10.28
N ALA A 156 42.75 -8.01 -9.28
CA ALA A 156 44.18 -8.12 -9.51
C ALA A 156 44.50 -9.40 -10.30
N PRO A 157 45.30 -9.33 -11.38
CA PRO A 157 45.73 -10.54 -12.08
C PRO A 157 46.47 -11.43 -11.08
N THR A 158 46.06 -12.69 -10.99
CA THR A 158 46.80 -13.72 -10.26
C THR A 158 48.22 -13.72 -10.79
N LYS A 159 49.17 -13.15 -10.03
CA LYS A 159 50.59 -13.27 -10.35
C LYS A 159 50.91 -14.76 -10.32
N GLY A 160 51.00 -15.35 -11.51
CA GLY A 160 51.38 -16.74 -11.70
C GLY A 160 52.72 -17.00 -11.02
N LYS A 161 52.77 -18.07 -10.23
CA LYS A 161 54.02 -18.72 -9.83
C LYS A 161 54.54 -19.55 -10.99
#